data_AF-A0AAP0WC99-F1
#
_entry.id   AF-A0AAP0WC99-F1
#
_cell.length_a   1.000
_cell.length_b   1.000
_cell.length_c   1.000
_cell.angle_alpha   90.00
_cell.angle_beta   90.00
_cell.angle_gamma   90.00
#
_symmetry.space_group_name_H-M   'P 1'
#
loop_
_entity.id
_entity.type
_entity.pdbx_description
1 polymer ?
#
loop_
_entity_poly.entity_id
_entity_poly.type
_entity_poly.pdbx_seq_one_letter_code
_entity_poly.pdbx_strand_id
1 'polypeptide(L)'
;MAKAPLSRPVMQKPDVVSGESHSRLTNVKVNRNRTTSEPPKTVRMTPAEKVMCSELADEIQSITTKTITDSTLIRAALYLAREAGPEKMLEVIKDNL
;
A
#
# COMPACT_ATOMS: atom_id res chain seq x y z
N MET A 1 -35.66 -40.68 37.69
CA MET A 1 -35.60 -39.27 38.12
C MET A 1 -34.79 -38.49 37.08
N ALA A 2 -35.43 -37.75 36.18
CA ALA A 2 -34.75 -37.00 35.13
C ALA A 2 -34.12 -35.72 35.72
N LYS A 3 -32.81 -35.49 35.47
CA LYS A 3 -32.11 -34.28 35.93
C LYS A 3 -32.58 -33.09 35.10
N ALA A 4 -33.01 -32.02 35.77
CA ALA A 4 -33.44 -30.77 35.13
C ALA A 4 -32.30 -30.13 34.32
N PRO A 5 -32.59 -29.48 33.18
CA PRO A 5 -31.57 -28.85 32.34
C PRO A 5 -30.98 -27.62 33.05
N LEU A 6 -29.64 -27.49 33.01
CA LEU A 6 -28.89 -26.38 33.60
C LEU A 6 -29.24 -25.06 32.88
N SER A 7 -29.84 -24.13 33.62
CA SER A 7 -30.15 -22.77 33.16
C SER A 7 -28.88 -21.93 33.07
N ARG A 8 -28.69 -21.23 31.94
CA ARG A 8 -27.58 -20.29 31.75
C ARG A 8 -27.99 -18.89 32.21
N PRO A 9 -27.14 -18.15 32.92
CA PRO A 9 -27.44 -16.78 33.34
C PRO A 9 -27.52 -15.84 32.13
N VAL A 10 -28.46 -14.89 32.18
CA VAL A 10 -28.66 -13.87 31.16
C VAL A 10 -27.54 -12.83 31.26
N MET A 11 -26.79 -12.61 30.18
CA MET A 11 -25.81 -11.52 30.12
C MET A 11 -26.53 -10.17 30.14
N GLN A 12 -26.39 -9.45 31.24
CA GLN A 12 -26.84 -8.07 31.36
C GLN A 12 -25.81 -7.16 30.67
N LYS A 13 -26.20 -6.54 29.55
CA LYS A 13 -25.39 -5.48 28.93
C LYS A 13 -25.59 -4.19 29.73
N PRO A 14 -24.54 -3.38 29.94
CA PRO A 14 -24.67 -2.12 30.67
C PRO A 14 -25.60 -1.18 29.92
N ASP A 15 -26.42 -0.45 30.68
CA ASP A 15 -27.33 0.57 30.15
C ASP A 15 -26.53 1.64 29.40
N VAL A 16 -26.96 1.92 28.17
CA VAL A 16 -26.44 3.06 27.41
C VAL A 16 -27.03 4.30 28.05
N VAL A 17 -26.23 4.98 28.87
CA VAL A 17 -26.58 6.28 29.43
C VAL A 17 -26.80 7.23 28.25
N SER A 18 -28.08 7.46 27.94
CA SER A 18 -28.52 8.42 26.93
C SER A 18 -28.38 9.81 27.53
N GLY A 19 -27.25 10.47 27.28
CA GLY A 19 -27.06 11.83 27.72
C GLY A 19 -25.60 12.20 27.88
N GLU A 20 -24.89 12.34 26.77
CA GLU A 20 -23.83 13.32 26.59
C GLU A 20 -23.35 13.24 25.15
N SER A 21 -23.57 14.32 24.41
CA SER A 21 -22.99 14.53 23.08
C SER A 21 -21.47 14.41 23.19
N HIS A 22 -20.94 13.22 22.92
CA HIS A 22 -19.52 13.00 22.72
C HIS A 22 -19.09 13.73 21.44
N SER A 23 -18.83 15.03 21.54
CA SER A 23 -17.97 15.71 20.58
C SER A 23 -16.64 14.98 20.66
N ARG A 24 -16.38 14.14 19.67
CA ARG A 24 -15.15 13.37 19.56
C ARG A 24 -14.00 14.37 19.49
N LEU A 25 -13.36 14.64 20.62
CA LEU A 25 -12.20 15.52 20.71
C LEU A 25 -11.03 14.82 20.01
N THR A 26 -10.98 14.96 18.68
CA THR A 26 -9.82 14.52 17.90
C THR A 26 -8.74 15.57 18.05
N ASN A 27 -7.68 15.27 18.82
CA ASN A 27 -6.47 16.09 18.95
C ASN A 27 -5.64 16.19 17.65
N VAL A 28 -6.14 15.68 16.53
CA VAL A 28 -5.41 15.72 15.25
C VAL A 28 -5.76 17.02 14.53
N LYS A 29 -4.98 18.08 14.81
CA LYS A 29 -4.83 19.19 13.85
C LYS A 29 -4.19 18.60 12.59
N VAL A 30 -5.00 18.15 11.64
CA VAL A 30 -4.51 17.80 10.31
C VAL A 30 -4.20 19.12 9.61
N ASN A 31 -2.96 19.60 9.73
CA ASN A 31 -2.40 20.50 8.74
C ASN A 31 -2.41 19.73 7.41
N ARG A 32 -3.48 19.89 6.64
CA ARG A 32 -3.60 19.32 5.29
C ARG A 32 -2.54 20.00 4.43
N ASN A 33 -1.35 19.41 4.37
CA ASN A 33 -0.48 19.58 3.22
C ASN A 33 -1.27 19.05 2.03
N ARG A 34 -1.89 19.99 1.29
CA ARG A 34 -2.63 19.74 0.06
C ARG A 34 -1.64 19.32 -1.02
N THR A 35 -1.20 18.06 -0.97
CA THR A 35 -0.75 17.36 -2.17
C THR A 35 -2.00 17.14 -3.03
N THR A 36 -1.87 17.33 -4.33
CA THR A 36 -2.94 17.10 -5.32
C THR A 36 -3.69 15.80 -4.98
N SER A 37 -5.00 15.93 -4.77
CA SER A 37 -5.88 14.95 -4.10
C SER A 37 -6.15 13.68 -4.90
N GLU A 38 -5.32 13.36 -5.89
CA GLU A 38 -5.46 12.12 -6.65
C GLU A 38 -4.72 11.00 -5.92
N PRO A 39 -5.43 9.93 -5.51
CA PRO A 39 -4.77 8.76 -4.95
C PRO A 39 -3.85 8.15 -6.04
N PRO A 40 -2.66 7.64 -5.67
CA PRO A 40 -1.75 7.06 -6.65
C PRO A 40 -2.44 5.90 -7.37
N LYS A 41 -2.46 5.96 -8.71
CA LYS A 41 -3.01 4.87 -9.52
C LYS A 41 -2.14 3.63 -9.32
N THR A 42 -2.76 2.55 -8.85
CA THR A 42 -2.06 1.27 -8.73
C THR A 42 -1.82 0.69 -10.13
N VAL A 43 -0.56 0.59 -10.53
CA VAL A 43 -0.15 -0.12 -11.75
C VAL A 43 0.15 -1.57 -11.35
N ARG A 44 -0.52 -2.52 -12.01
CA ARG A 44 -0.29 -3.95 -11.78
C ARG A 44 0.74 -4.45 -12.78
N MET A 45 1.87 -4.94 -12.26
CA MET A 45 2.86 -5.62 -13.09
C MET A 45 2.36 -7.01 -13.50
N THR A 46 2.65 -7.41 -14.73
CA THR A 46 2.43 -8.78 -15.19
C THR A 46 3.35 -9.75 -14.43
N PRO A 47 3.04 -11.06 -14.37
CA PRO A 47 3.93 -12.02 -13.72
C PRO A 47 5.34 -12.03 -14.31
N ALA A 48 5.45 -11.88 -15.63
CA ALA A 48 6.75 -11.81 -16.32
C ALA A 48 7.55 -10.57 -15.91
N GLU A 49 6.92 -9.39 -15.87
CA GLU A 49 7.56 -8.14 -15.41
C GLU A 49 8.08 -8.24 -13.97
N LYS A 50 7.36 -8.93 -13.09
CA LYS A 50 7.81 -9.13 -11.71
C LYS A 50 9.06 -9.98 -11.65
N VAL A 51 9.10 -11.08 -12.39
CA VAL A 51 10.29 -11.95 -12.45
C VAL A 51 11.49 -11.16 -12.98
N MET A 52 11.34 -10.46 -14.11
CA MET A 52 12.40 -9.62 -14.67
C MET A 52 12.91 -8.56 -13.69
N CYS A 53 11.98 -7.91 -12.96
CA CYS A 53 12.34 -6.91 -11.96
C CYS A 53 13.11 -7.50 -10.78
N SER A 54 12.71 -8.68 -10.30
CA SER A 54 13.38 -9.37 -9.18
C SER A 54 14.75 -9.88 -9.59
N GLU A 55 14.89 -10.51 -10.77
CA GLU A 55 16.19 -10.96 -11.30
C GLU A 55 17.18 -9.80 -11.40
N LEU A 56 16.75 -8.66 -11.95
CA LEU A 56 17.60 -7.49 -12.09
C LEU A 56 17.91 -6.83 -10.74
N ALA A 57 16.98 -6.89 -9.77
CA ALA A 57 17.26 -6.44 -8.41
C ALA A 57 18.32 -7.33 -7.71
N ASP A 58 18.26 -8.64 -7.92
CA ASP A 58 19.23 -9.61 -7.37
C ASP A 58 20.63 -9.41 -7.98
N GLU A 59 20.71 -9.18 -9.29
CA GLU A 59 21.98 -8.84 -9.96
C GLU A 59 22.60 -7.57 -9.37
N ILE A 60 21.82 -6.50 -9.17
CA ILE A 60 22.32 -5.25 -8.57
C ILE A 60 22.68 -5.45 -7.09
N GLN A 61 21.93 -6.30 -6.38
CA GLN A 61 22.20 -6.63 -4.99
C GLN A 61 23.55 -7.35 -4.84
N SER A 62 23.98 -8.13 -5.84
CA SER A 62 25.26 -8.84 -5.84
C SER A 62 26.48 -7.90 -5.90
N ILE A 63 26.32 -6.72 -6.51
CA ILE A 63 27.40 -5.73 -6.68
C ILE A 63 27.38 -4.62 -5.61
N THR A 64 26.32 -4.55 -4.79
CA THR A 64 26.10 -3.46 -3.83
C THR A 64 25.87 -4.01 -2.42
N THR A 65 26.41 -3.35 -1.40
CA THR A 65 26.17 -3.70 0.01
C THR A 65 24.84 -3.16 0.55
N LYS A 66 24.16 -2.30 -0.20
CA LYS A 66 22.87 -1.69 0.15
C LYS A 66 21.75 -2.60 -0.29
N THR A 67 20.72 -2.69 0.54
CA THR A 67 19.50 -3.41 0.18
C THR A 67 18.77 -2.68 -0.95
N ILE A 68 18.67 -3.34 -2.09
CA ILE A 68 17.89 -2.91 -3.25
C ILE A 68 16.58 -3.70 -3.24
N THR A 69 15.48 -2.98 -3.43
CA THR A 69 14.14 -3.54 -3.59
C THR A 69 13.62 -3.25 -4.99
N ASP A 70 12.62 -4.00 -5.43
CA ASP A 70 11.87 -3.72 -6.67
C ASP A 70 11.43 -2.25 -6.75
N SER A 71 10.97 -1.70 -5.62
CA SER A 71 10.51 -0.30 -5.55
C SER A 71 11.63 0.73 -5.80
N THR A 72 12.86 0.43 -5.37
CA THR A 72 14.02 1.30 -5.62
C THR A 72 14.48 1.18 -7.06
N LEU A 73 14.42 -0.02 -7.63
CA LEU A 73 14.76 -0.25 -9.03
C LEU A 73 13.81 0.49 -9.97
N ILE A 74 12.49 0.31 -9.77
CA ILE A 74 11.46 0.97 -10.59
C ILE A 74 11.60 2.50 -10.48
N ARG A 75 11.92 3.02 -9.29
CA ARG A 75 12.15 4.45 -9.12
C ARG A 75 13.38 4.94 -9.90
N ALA A 76 14.47 4.19 -9.89
CA ALA A 76 15.67 4.53 -10.68
C ALA A 76 15.38 4.50 -12.19
N ALA A 77 14.65 3.48 -12.66
CA ALA A 77 14.23 3.38 -14.06
C ALA A 77 13.38 4.57 -14.50
N LEU A 78 12.48 5.07 -13.64
CA LEU A 78 11.69 6.28 -13.93
C LEU A 78 12.54 7.55 -14.02
N TYR A 79 13.63 7.66 -13.24
CA TYR A 79 14.56 8.79 -13.39
C TYR A 79 15.36 8.70 -14.69
N LEU A 80 15.85 7.51 -15.06
CA LEU A 80 16.52 7.30 -16.36
C LEU A 80 15.58 7.59 -17.53
N ALA A 81 14.33 7.15 -17.44
CA ALA A 81 13.28 7.46 -18.41
C ALA A 81 13.08 8.97 -18.60
N ARG A 82 13.05 9.71 -17.49
CA ARG A 82 12.90 11.17 -17.50
C ARG A 82 14.10 11.85 -18.17
N GLU A 83 15.31 11.35 -17.97
CA GLU A 83 16.53 11.88 -18.59
C GLU A 83 16.62 11.53 -20.08
N ALA A 84 16.21 10.33 -20.48
CA ALA A 84 16.21 9.88 -21.87
C ALA A 84 15.21 10.67 -22.75
N GLY A 85 14.13 11.16 -22.15
CA GLY A 85 13.09 11.94 -22.83
C GLY A 85 11.99 11.08 -23.47
N PRO A 86 10.86 11.70 -23.82
CA PRO A 86 9.65 11.00 -24.24
C PRO A 86 9.79 10.31 -25.61
N GLU A 87 10.63 10.83 -26.51
CA GLU A 87 10.83 10.26 -27.85
C GLU A 87 11.50 8.89 -27.78
N LYS A 88 12.61 8.79 -27.03
CA LYS A 88 13.30 7.51 -26.80
C LYS A 88 12.43 6.53 -26.04
N MET A 89 11.62 7.03 -25.09
CA MET A 89 10.70 6.16 -24.37
C MET A 89 9.63 5.58 -25.31
N LEU A 90 9.12 6.38 -26.26
CA LEU A 90 8.16 5.90 -27.25
C LEU A 90 8.76 4.82 -28.16
N GLU A 91 10.03 4.94 -28.54
CA GLU A 91 10.74 3.90 -29.29
C GLU A 91 10.83 2.61 -28.49
N VAL A 92 11.31 2.68 -27.24
CA VAL A 92 11.41 1.49 -26.36
C VAL A 92 10.05 0.83 -26.12
N ILE A 93 8.98 1.62 -25.97
CA ILE A 93 7.62 1.10 -25.81
C ILE A 93 7.18 0.32 -27.06
N LYS A 94 7.49 0.81 -28.26
CA LYS A 94 7.14 0.13 -29.52
C LYS A 94 7.90 -1.18 -29.73
N ASP A 95 9.12 -1.27 -29.23
CA ASP A 95 9.93 -2.47 -29.38
C ASP A 95 9.50 -3.61 -28.44
N ASN A 96 8.74 -3.29 -27.39
CA ASN A 96 8.38 -4.22 -26.31
C ASN A 96 6.87 -4.44 -26.11
N LEU A 97 6.01 -3.80 -26.91
CA LEU A 97 4.54 -3.98 -26.95
C LEU A 97 4.07 -4.33 -28.36
#